data_AF-A0A1F9MJW7-F1
#
_entry.id   AF-A0A1F9MJW7-F1
#
_cell.length_a   1.000
_cell.length_b   1.000
_cell.length_c   1.000
_cell.angle_alpha   90.00
_cell.angle_beta   90.00
_cell.angle_gamma   90.00
#
_symmetry.space_group_name_H-M   'P 1'
#
loop_
_entity.id
_entity.type
_entity.pdbx_description
1 polymer ?
#
loop_
_entity_poly.entity_id
_entity_poly.type
_entity_poly.pdbx_seq_one_letter_code
_entity_poly.pdbx_strand_id
1 'polypeptide(L)'
;MRPRIQFVLGLCLVVSITCLAIFSAPGGELFIDMPSFLIVLVVTAGLTLATYPDTNPLTLFSTAATTPEQDLKLAEVAAGAARNAVFSGVLGYLIGAIQMLQDFSDLSSLGPCLAVTMLTVLYGYFAAYVLFKPLEGYFVARAARKGAQPEKISTIRDASTSTHLGVLLGVSFVLFVTVTVAFFSVGTEVETGRQGLELPKTLLQEQLGDRLPNHHGRQ
;
A
#
# COMPACT_ATOMS: atom_id res chain seq x y z
N MET A 1 -6.94 32.10 15.90
CA MET A 1 -7.44 30.74 16.24
C MET A 1 -6.24 29.83 16.54
N ARG A 2 -6.25 29.03 17.61
CA ARG A 2 -5.07 28.28 18.07
C ARG A 2 -4.79 27.09 17.12
N PRO A 3 -3.56 26.92 16.59
CA PRO A 3 -3.21 25.85 15.63
C PRO A 3 -3.42 24.42 16.17
N ARG A 4 -3.56 24.25 17.49
CA ARG A 4 -3.86 22.96 18.13
C ARG A 4 -5.26 22.42 17.82
N ILE A 5 -6.25 23.29 17.58
CA ILE A 5 -7.63 22.87 17.32
C ILE A 5 -7.79 22.27 15.92
N GLN A 6 -7.14 22.85 14.90
CA GLN A 6 -7.20 22.34 13.53
C GLN A 6 -6.59 20.95 13.40
N PHE A 7 -5.51 20.70 14.14
CA PHE A 7 -4.85 19.40 14.20
C PHE A 7 -5.73 18.31 14.82
N VAL A 8 -6.29 18.56 16.02
CA VAL A 8 -7.15 17.59 16.70
C VAL A 8 -8.41 17.32 15.88
N LEU A 9 -8.98 18.35 15.27
CA LEU A 9 -10.16 18.24 14.44
C LEU A 9 -9.88 17.46 13.15
N GLY A 10 -8.74 17.71 12.49
CA GLY A 10 -8.30 16.94 11.32
C GLY A 10 -8.05 15.47 11.65
N LEU A 11 -7.35 15.19 12.75
CA LEU A 11 -7.10 13.81 13.21
C LEU A 11 -8.41 13.08 13.54
N CYS A 12 -9.31 13.73 14.30
CA CYS A 12 -10.63 13.17 14.60
C CYS A 12 -11.43 12.88 13.33
N LEU A 13 -11.39 13.76 12.32
CA LEU A 13 -12.10 13.56 11.07
C LEU A 13 -11.57 12.34 10.31
N VAL A 14 -10.25 12.22 10.17
CA VAL A 14 -9.62 11.08 9.48
C VAL A 14 -9.90 9.75 10.20
N VAL A 15 -9.78 9.72 11.52
CA VAL A 15 -10.08 8.52 12.30
C VAL A 15 -11.57 8.18 12.21
N SER A 16 -12.45 9.17 12.37
CA SER A 16 -13.91 8.95 12.33
C SER A 16 -14.38 8.44 10.97
N ILE A 17 -13.88 9.01 9.87
CA ILE A 17 -14.29 8.59 8.53
C ILE A 17 -13.74 7.21 8.18
N THR A 18 -12.52 6.89 8.62
CA THR A 18 -11.93 5.55 8.45
C THR A 18 -12.70 4.50 9.25
N CYS A 19 -13.01 4.78 10.52
CA CYS A 19 -13.81 3.89 11.35
C CYS A 19 -15.22 3.70 10.77
N LEU A 20 -15.87 4.77 10.33
CA LEU A 20 -17.19 4.67 9.68
C LEU A 20 -17.13 3.78 8.43
N ALA A 21 -16.09 3.93 7.60
CA ALA A 21 -15.91 3.11 6.40
C ALA A 21 -15.73 1.62 6.75
N ILE A 22 -14.95 1.30 7.79
CA ILE A 22 -14.70 -0.08 8.22
C ILE A 22 -15.98 -0.70 8.82
N PHE A 23 -16.63 -0.02 9.77
CA PHE A 23 -17.78 -0.57 10.49
C PHE A 23 -19.09 -0.55 9.68
N SER A 24 -19.21 0.31 8.67
CA SER A 24 -20.37 0.32 7.77
C SER A 24 -20.27 -0.72 6.66
N ALA A 25 -19.09 -1.30 6.42
CA ALA A 25 -18.89 -2.30 5.38
C ALA A 25 -19.36 -3.70 5.86
N PRO A 26 -20.09 -4.46 5.01
CA PRO A 26 -20.33 -5.88 5.27
C PRO A 26 -18.99 -6.61 5.43
N GLY A 27 -18.76 -7.24 6.59
CA GLY A 27 -17.47 -7.87 6.90
C GLY A 27 -16.43 -6.94 7.51
N GLY A 28 -16.82 -5.82 8.14
CA GLY A 28 -15.91 -4.93 8.87
C GLY A 28 -15.01 -5.62 9.92
N GLU A 29 -15.44 -6.77 10.46
CA GLU A 29 -14.64 -7.61 11.35
C GLU A 29 -13.38 -8.20 10.67
N LEU A 30 -13.40 -8.35 9.35
CA LEU A 30 -12.25 -8.82 8.56
C LEU A 30 -11.09 -7.81 8.56
N PHE A 31 -11.35 -6.56 8.92
CA PHE A 31 -10.32 -5.54 9.13
C PHE A 31 -9.64 -5.63 10.50
N ILE A 32 -9.93 -6.67 11.30
CA ILE A 32 -9.26 -6.93 12.57
C ILE A 32 -8.52 -8.27 12.46
N ASP A 33 -7.46 -8.28 11.66
CA ASP A 33 -6.55 -9.42 11.52
C ASP A 33 -5.37 -9.32 12.50
N MET A 34 -5.35 -10.24 13.48
CA MET A 34 -4.33 -10.27 14.53
C MET A 34 -2.91 -10.50 13.98
N PRO A 35 -2.66 -11.46 13.07
CA PRO A 35 -1.35 -11.62 12.43
C PRO A 35 -0.83 -10.34 11.77
N SER A 36 -1.64 -9.68 10.95
CA SER A 36 -1.28 -8.44 10.26
C SER A 36 -0.96 -7.32 11.24
N PHE A 37 -1.76 -7.19 12.29
CA PHE A 37 -1.57 -6.19 13.33
C PHE A 37 -0.25 -6.42 14.08
N LEU A 38 0.03 -7.66 14.47
CA LEU A 38 1.26 -8.04 15.17
C LEU A 38 2.50 -7.81 14.30
N ILE A 39 2.45 -8.13 13.01
CA ILE A 39 3.56 -7.85 12.08
C ILE A 39 3.88 -6.35 12.12
N VAL A 40 2.89 -5.49 11.92
CA VAL A 40 3.12 -4.04 11.87
C VAL A 40 3.60 -3.51 13.21
N LEU A 41 2.96 -3.90 14.32
CA LEU A 41 3.30 -3.41 15.65
C LEU A 41 4.70 -3.87 16.10
N VAL A 42 5.02 -5.15 15.98
CA VAL A 42 6.29 -5.72 16.44
C VAL A 42 7.45 -5.25 15.58
N VAL A 43 7.30 -5.25 14.25
CA VAL A 43 8.35 -4.82 13.34
C VAL A 43 8.62 -3.32 13.51
N THR A 44 7.57 -2.50 13.60
CA THR A 44 7.74 -1.05 13.83
C THR A 44 8.43 -0.77 15.15
N ALA A 45 7.98 -1.40 16.25
CA ALA A 45 8.58 -1.22 17.56
C ALA A 45 10.02 -1.74 17.60
N GLY A 46 10.26 -2.95 17.08
CA GLY A 46 11.58 -3.59 17.02
C GLY A 46 12.59 -2.79 16.21
N LEU A 47 12.24 -2.35 14.99
CA LEU A 47 13.13 -1.49 14.19
C LEU A 47 13.36 -0.14 14.85
N THR A 48 12.35 0.44 15.49
CA THR A 48 12.52 1.74 16.16
C THR A 48 13.44 1.62 17.36
N LEU A 49 13.31 0.56 18.17
CA LEU A 49 14.23 0.27 19.27
C LEU A 49 15.66 -0.02 18.78
N ALA A 50 15.80 -0.77 17.69
CA ALA A 50 17.11 -1.07 17.10
C ALA A 50 17.77 0.18 16.50
N THR A 51 16.99 1.10 15.91
CA THR A 51 17.49 2.34 15.31
C THR A 51 17.84 3.38 16.36
N TYR A 52 17.12 3.40 17.49
CA TYR A 52 17.24 4.42 18.54
C TYR A 52 17.47 3.79 19.94
N PRO A 53 18.59 3.07 20.15
CA PRO A 53 18.82 2.28 21.37
C PRO A 53 18.86 3.13 22.65
N ASP A 54 19.37 4.36 22.59
CA ASP A 54 19.51 5.25 23.75
C ASP A 54 18.24 6.04 24.07
N THR A 55 17.10 5.68 23.48
CA THR A 55 15.86 6.45 23.58
C THR A 55 14.70 5.53 23.83
N ASN A 56 13.97 5.76 24.93
CA ASN A 56 12.76 5.01 25.23
C ASN A 56 11.61 5.51 24.34
N PRO A 57 11.13 4.77 23.33
CA PRO A 57 10.09 5.26 22.42
C PRO A 57 8.75 5.50 23.13
N LEU A 58 8.53 4.92 24.32
CA LEU A 58 7.37 5.22 25.16
C LEU A 58 7.29 6.70 25.57
N THR A 59 8.44 7.40 25.61
CA THR A 59 8.47 8.83 25.91
C THR A 59 7.80 9.69 24.82
N LEU A 60 7.59 9.15 23.62
CA LEU A 60 6.78 9.79 22.57
C LEU A 60 5.34 10.06 23.00
N PHE A 61 4.80 9.23 23.88
CA PHE A 61 3.42 9.35 24.37
C PHE A 61 3.34 10.00 25.75
N SER A 62 4.49 10.32 26.35
CA SER A 62 4.54 10.96 27.66
C SER A 62 4.24 12.45 27.57
N THR A 63 3.40 12.94 28.49
CA THR A 63 3.11 14.36 28.64
C THR A 63 4.14 15.10 29.49
N ALA A 64 5.20 14.42 29.93
CA ALA A 64 6.24 15.01 30.76
C ALA A 64 6.90 16.23 30.08
N ALA A 65 7.28 17.20 30.93
CA ALA A 65 8.09 18.33 30.51
C ALA A 65 9.52 17.85 30.20
N THR A 66 10.04 18.29 29.07
CA THR A 66 11.34 17.90 28.48
C THR A 66 12.13 19.14 28.10
N THR A 67 13.42 19.00 27.83
CA THR A 67 14.23 20.10 27.27
C THR A 67 13.92 20.32 25.78
N PRO A 68 14.29 21.46 25.18
CA PRO A 68 14.13 21.69 23.75
C PRO A 68 14.90 20.68 22.90
N GLU A 69 16.11 20.28 23.30
CA GLU A 69 16.93 19.29 22.59
C GLU A 69 16.29 17.90 22.63
N GLN A 70 15.72 17.53 23.79
CA GLN A 70 14.96 16.29 23.94
C GLN A 70 13.73 16.27 23.02
N ASP A 71 13.03 17.39 22.85
CA ASP A 71 11.91 17.47 21.92
C ASP A 71 12.33 17.25 20.47
N LEU A 72 13.49 17.76 20.07
CA LEU A 72 14.05 17.51 18.74
C LEU A 72 14.38 16.03 18.55
N LYS A 73 14.99 15.39 19.56
CA LYS A 73 15.27 13.94 19.53
C LYS A 73 13.97 13.12 19.45
N LEU A 74 12.93 13.50 20.19
CA LEU A 74 11.63 12.83 20.14
C LEU A 74 10.94 13.00 18.79
N ALA A 75 11.04 14.18 18.17
CA ALA A 75 10.56 14.38 16.81
C ALA A 75 11.27 13.47 15.81
N GLU A 76 12.58 13.29 15.94
CA GLU A 76 13.36 12.39 15.10
C GLU A 76 12.95 10.92 15.28
N VAL A 77 12.79 10.46 16.53
CA VAL A 77 12.30 9.10 16.81
C VAL A 77 10.91 8.89 16.24
N ALA A 78 10.00 9.87 16.34
CA ALA A 78 8.66 9.81 15.74
C ALA A 78 8.75 9.72 14.20
N ALA A 79 9.61 10.52 13.56
CA ALA A 79 9.84 10.46 12.12
C ALA A 79 10.42 9.11 11.66
N GLY A 80 11.33 8.54 12.46
CA GLY A 80 11.85 7.19 12.27
C GLY A 80 10.78 6.12 12.40
N ALA A 81 9.97 6.17 13.46
CA ALA A 81 8.87 5.25 13.70
C ALA A 81 7.83 5.29 12.57
N ALA A 82 7.52 6.48 12.02
CA ALA A 82 6.64 6.60 10.87
C ALA A 82 7.16 5.86 9.63
N ARG A 83 8.46 5.99 9.34
CA ARG A 83 9.11 5.28 8.21
C ARG A 83 9.13 3.78 8.44
N ASN A 84 9.46 3.35 9.67
CA ASN A 84 9.46 1.94 10.05
C ASN A 84 8.06 1.33 9.98
N ALA A 85 7.00 2.10 10.27
CA ALA A 85 5.62 1.67 10.13
C ALA A 85 5.24 1.39 8.67
N VAL A 86 5.58 2.28 7.74
CA VAL A 86 5.36 2.02 6.30
C VAL A 86 6.15 0.80 5.84
N PHE A 87 7.42 0.71 6.24
CA PHE A 87 8.26 -0.44 5.91
C PHE A 87 7.69 -1.77 6.44
N SER A 88 7.17 -1.79 7.67
CA SER A 88 6.53 -2.98 8.24
C SER A 88 5.32 -3.44 7.43
N GLY A 89 4.56 -2.51 6.85
CA GLY A 89 3.43 -2.84 5.96
C GLY A 89 3.89 -3.50 4.66
N VAL A 90 4.99 -3.03 4.08
CA VAL A 90 5.62 -3.65 2.90
C VAL A 90 6.19 -5.04 3.24
N LEU A 91 6.78 -5.22 4.43
CA LEU A 91 7.23 -6.54 4.87
C LEU A 91 6.05 -7.52 5.02
N GLY A 92 4.94 -7.09 5.62
CA GLY A 92 3.73 -7.91 5.71
C GLY A 92 3.15 -8.27 4.34
N TYR A 93 3.22 -7.34 3.38
CA TYR A 93 2.86 -7.61 2.00
C TYR A 93 3.72 -8.74 1.40
N LEU A 94 5.03 -8.71 1.61
CA LEU A 94 5.91 -9.78 1.11
C LEU A 94 5.61 -11.13 1.76
N ILE A 95 5.27 -11.16 3.05
CA ILE A 95 4.90 -12.40 3.76
C ILE A 95 3.64 -13.01 3.15
N GLY A 96 2.58 -12.21 2.97
CA GLY A 96 1.33 -12.70 2.36
C GLY A 96 1.53 -13.14 0.91
N ALA A 97 2.33 -12.40 0.13
CA ALA A 97 2.66 -12.77 -1.24
C ALA A 97 3.42 -14.11 -1.32
N ILE A 98 4.36 -14.38 -0.41
CA ILE A 98 5.08 -15.66 -0.35
C ILE A 98 4.12 -16.81 -0.02
N GLN A 99 3.16 -16.59 0.89
CA GLN A 99 2.15 -17.61 1.22
C GLN A 99 1.28 -17.98 0.00
N MET A 100 0.93 -17.00 -0.84
CA MET A 100 0.20 -17.25 -2.09
C MET A 100 0.99 -18.09 -3.09
N LEU A 101 2.33 -18.05 -3.06
CA LEU A 101 3.18 -18.84 -3.95
C LEU A 101 3.32 -20.30 -3.50
N GLN A 102 2.92 -20.65 -2.28
CA GLN A 102 3.12 -22.00 -1.74
C GLN A 102 2.14 -23.03 -2.27
N ASP A 103 0.90 -22.66 -2.57
CA ASP A 103 -0.12 -23.58 -3.06
C ASP A 103 -1.11 -22.90 -4.02
N PHE A 104 -0.91 -23.11 -5.31
CA PHE A 104 -1.83 -22.63 -6.35
C PHE A 104 -3.02 -23.57 -6.60
N SER A 105 -3.07 -24.74 -5.94
CA SER A 105 -4.09 -25.75 -6.20
C SER A 105 -5.39 -25.50 -5.44
N ASP A 106 -5.37 -24.68 -4.38
CA ASP A 106 -6.53 -24.33 -3.57
C ASP A 106 -6.81 -22.81 -3.55
N LEU A 107 -7.79 -22.38 -4.36
CA LEU A 107 -8.24 -20.98 -4.43
C LEU A 107 -8.89 -20.48 -3.12
N SER A 108 -9.32 -21.38 -2.22
CA SER A 108 -9.94 -20.97 -0.95
C SER A 108 -8.93 -20.33 0.02
N SER A 109 -7.66 -20.67 -0.11
CA SER A 109 -6.55 -20.12 0.68
C SER A 109 -6.10 -18.72 0.23
N LEU A 110 -6.54 -18.28 -0.96
CA LEU A 110 -6.10 -17.02 -1.57
C LEU A 110 -6.64 -15.80 -0.81
N GLY A 111 -7.89 -15.85 -0.36
CA GLY A 111 -8.55 -14.77 0.38
C GLY A 111 -7.79 -14.36 1.65
N PRO A 112 -7.49 -15.30 2.58
CA PRO A 112 -6.70 -15.01 3.77
C PRO A 112 -5.31 -14.43 3.48
N CYS A 113 -4.57 -14.96 2.50
CA CYS A 113 -3.23 -14.45 2.15
C CYS A 113 -3.30 -13.03 1.57
N LEU A 114 -4.34 -12.74 0.77
CA LEU A 114 -4.59 -11.42 0.22
C LEU A 114 -5.03 -10.41 1.30
N ALA A 115 -5.79 -10.87 2.29
CA ALA A 115 -6.19 -10.04 3.43
C ALA A 115 -4.95 -9.58 4.22
N VAL A 116 -4.03 -10.50 4.53
CA VAL A 116 -2.78 -10.15 5.24
C VAL A 116 -1.99 -9.08 4.49
N THR A 117 -1.81 -9.25 3.17
CA THR A 117 -1.04 -8.31 2.34
C THR A 117 -1.64 -6.89 2.35
N MET A 118 -2.96 -6.78 2.21
CA MET A 118 -3.63 -5.47 2.16
C MET A 118 -3.75 -4.83 3.55
N LEU A 119 -4.03 -5.63 4.58
CA LEU A 119 -4.19 -5.14 5.95
C LEU A 119 -2.86 -4.67 6.55
N THR A 120 -1.74 -5.34 6.28
CA THR A 120 -0.44 -4.86 6.77
C THR A 120 -0.06 -3.52 6.15
N VAL A 121 -0.33 -3.32 4.86
CA VAL A 121 -0.11 -2.03 4.19
C VAL A 121 -1.02 -0.96 4.80
N LEU A 122 -2.31 -1.26 4.96
CA LEU A 122 -3.27 -0.35 5.58
C LEU A 122 -2.83 0.06 6.98
N TYR A 123 -2.51 -0.89 7.85
CA TYR A 123 -2.08 -0.62 9.23
C TYR A 123 -0.76 0.13 9.28
N GLY A 124 0.19 -0.18 8.40
CA GLY A 124 1.47 0.54 8.31
C GLY A 124 1.29 2.02 7.96
N TYR A 125 0.47 2.31 6.94
CA TYR A 125 0.13 3.69 6.58
C TYR A 125 -0.67 4.40 7.68
N PHE A 126 -1.65 3.72 8.27
CA PHE A 126 -2.44 4.28 9.35
C PHE A 126 -1.53 4.65 10.54
N ALA A 127 -0.67 3.75 11.00
CA ALA A 127 0.29 4.04 12.06
C ALA A 127 1.25 5.19 11.69
N ALA A 128 1.78 5.21 10.47
CA ALA A 128 2.69 6.27 10.04
C ALA A 128 2.04 7.66 10.06
N TYR A 129 0.87 7.80 9.43
CA TYR A 129 0.28 9.11 9.14
C TYR A 129 -0.75 9.58 10.16
N VAL A 130 -1.37 8.66 10.89
CA VAL A 130 -2.37 8.98 11.93
C VAL A 130 -1.71 9.05 13.31
N LEU A 131 -0.65 8.28 13.57
CA LEU A 131 0.01 8.25 14.88
C LEU A 131 1.33 9.02 14.90
N PHE A 132 2.31 8.60 14.10
CA PHE A 132 3.71 9.06 14.26
C PHE A 132 4.01 10.41 13.61
N LYS A 133 3.53 10.69 12.39
CA LYS A 133 3.71 12.00 11.75
C LYS A 133 3.07 13.16 12.53
N PRO A 134 1.87 12.98 13.10
CA PRO A 134 1.28 13.97 14.00
C PRO A 134 2.14 14.23 15.26
N LEU A 135 2.75 13.19 15.83
CA LEU A 135 3.67 13.32 16.98
C LEU A 135 4.96 14.06 16.61
N GLU A 136 5.55 13.75 15.45
CA GLU A 136 6.72 14.46 14.91
C GLU A 136 6.45 15.98 14.87
N GLY A 137 5.35 16.38 14.22
CA GLY A 137 4.96 17.79 14.13
C GLY A 137 4.70 18.44 15.49
N TYR A 138 4.10 17.69 16.43
CA TYR A 138 3.87 18.16 17.80
C TYR A 138 5.19 18.50 18.52
N PHE A 139 6.17 17.59 18.48
CA PHE A 139 7.45 17.79 19.17
C PHE A 139 8.29 18.90 18.54
N VAL A 140 8.33 19.00 17.21
CA VAL A 140 8.97 20.13 16.50
C VAL A 140 8.35 21.46 16.92
N ALA A 141 7.02 21.55 16.93
CA ALA A 141 6.32 22.76 17.35
C ALA A 141 6.52 23.08 18.84
N ARG A 142 6.68 22.05 19.70
CA ARG A 142 6.98 22.21 21.13
C ARG A 142 8.40 22.73 21.35
N ALA A 143 9.39 22.18 20.64
CA ALA A 143 10.78 22.64 20.69
C ALA A 143 10.89 24.11 20.26
N ALA A 144 10.25 24.49 19.14
CA ALA A 144 10.25 25.85 18.63
C ALA A 144 9.65 26.85 19.64
N ARG A 145 8.58 26.47 20.36
CA ARG A 145 7.98 27.31 21.43
C ARG A 145 8.92 27.54 22.61
N LYS A 146 9.88 26.63 22.84
CA LYS A 146 10.88 26.73 23.91
C LYS A 146 12.16 27.46 23.44
N GLY A 147 12.16 28.08 22.26
CA GLY A 147 13.29 28.84 21.74
C GLY A 147 14.33 28.02 20.98
N ALA A 148 14.10 26.72 20.73
CA ALA A 148 14.96 25.97 19.83
C ALA A 148 14.79 26.46 18.39
N GLN A 149 15.89 26.56 17.65
CA GLN A 149 15.86 26.81 16.21
C GLN A 149 15.77 25.46 15.48
N PRO A 150 14.61 25.10 14.90
CA PRO A 150 14.44 23.83 14.19
C PRO A 150 15.15 23.83 12.82
N GLU A 151 16.04 24.78 12.53
CA GLU A 151 16.75 24.89 11.24
C GLU A 151 17.58 23.64 10.92
N LYS A 152 18.08 22.94 11.96
CA LYS A 152 18.71 21.60 11.82
C LYS A 152 17.75 20.47 11.43
N ILE A 153 16.43 20.70 11.40
CA ILE A 153 15.38 19.74 10.99
C ILE A 153 14.89 20.01 9.56
N SER A 154 15.48 20.96 8.82
CA SER A 154 15.15 21.19 7.41
C SER A 154 15.34 19.91 6.57
N THR A 155 16.30 19.06 6.92
CA THR A 155 16.51 17.74 6.32
C THR A 155 15.35 16.74 6.53
N ILE A 156 14.57 16.85 7.62
CA ILE A 156 13.42 15.93 7.88
C ILE A 156 12.16 16.40 7.14
N ARG A 157 12.01 17.70 6.91
CA ARG A 157 10.85 18.27 6.20
C ARG A 157 10.87 17.93 4.70
N ASP A 158 12.05 17.82 4.10
CA ASP A 158 12.20 17.42 2.68
C ASP A 158 11.92 15.93 2.44
N ALA A 159 12.00 15.10 3.48
CA ALA A 159 11.61 13.69 3.40
C ALA A 159 10.10 13.50 3.26
N SER A 160 9.25 14.41 3.78
CA SER A 160 7.79 14.30 3.66
C SER A 160 7.32 14.50 2.21
N THR A 161 7.87 15.50 1.50
CA THR A 161 7.60 15.74 0.07
C THR A 161 8.12 14.59 -0.80
N SER A 162 9.28 14.04 -0.45
CA SER A 162 9.85 12.85 -1.09
C SER A 162 9.00 11.58 -0.87
N THR A 163 8.40 11.42 0.31
CA THR A 163 7.55 10.25 0.60
C THR A 163 6.25 10.30 -0.21
N HIS A 164 5.57 11.45 -0.28
CA HIS A 164 4.37 11.57 -1.13
C HIS A 164 4.70 11.37 -2.61
N LEU A 165 5.82 11.93 -3.08
CA LEU A 165 6.27 11.73 -4.46
C LEU A 165 6.61 10.26 -4.73
N GLY A 166 7.30 9.58 -3.82
CA GLY A 166 7.64 8.16 -3.95
C GLY A 166 6.41 7.25 -4.00
N VAL A 167 5.40 7.52 -3.15
CA VAL A 167 4.13 6.77 -3.17
C VAL A 167 3.36 7.01 -4.47
N LEU A 168 3.26 8.26 -4.92
CA LEU A 168 2.58 8.60 -6.17
C LEU A 168 3.29 7.99 -7.39
N LEU A 169 4.63 8.01 -7.42
CA LEU A 169 5.42 7.36 -8.47
C LEU A 169 5.25 5.85 -8.43
N GLY A 170 5.23 5.23 -7.24
CA GLY A 170 5.00 3.79 -7.08
C GLY A 170 3.61 3.37 -7.57
N VAL A 171 2.55 4.09 -7.17
CA VAL A 171 1.18 3.85 -7.64
C VAL A 171 1.06 4.05 -9.14
N SER A 172 1.69 5.11 -9.69
CA SER A 172 1.69 5.37 -11.13
C SER A 172 2.42 4.27 -11.91
N PHE A 173 3.53 3.74 -11.37
CA PHE A 173 4.26 2.64 -11.97
C PHE A 173 3.45 1.34 -11.98
N VAL A 174 2.78 1.00 -10.88
CA VAL A 174 1.89 -0.17 -10.82
C VAL A 174 0.74 -0.03 -11.82
N LEU A 175 0.08 1.13 -11.86
CA LEU A 175 -0.96 1.40 -12.86
C LEU A 175 -0.44 1.26 -14.29
N PHE A 176 0.75 1.81 -14.57
CA PHE A 176 1.38 1.71 -15.89
C PHE A 176 1.64 0.26 -16.30
N VAL A 177 2.16 -0.57 -15.38
CA VAL A 177 2.38 -2.00 -15.62
C VAL A 177 1.06 -2.72 -15.87
N THR A 178 0.06 -2.50 -15.02
CA THR A 178 -1.27 -3.12 -15.18
C THR A 178 -1.93 -2.75 -16.51
N VAL A 179 -1.88 -1.47 -16.89
CA VAL A 179 -2.42 -1.00 -18.18
C VAL A 179 -1.66 -1.63 -19.35
N THR A 180 -0.33 -1.67 -19.29
CA THR A 180 0.50 -2.24 -20.37
C THR A 180 0.24 -3.74 -20.55
N VAL A 181 0.13 -4.50 -19.45
CA VAL A 181 -0.17 -5.94 -19.49
C VAL A 181 -1.59 -6.18 -20.01
N ALA A 182 -2.58 -5.36 -19.61
CA ALA A 182 -3.94 -5.46 -20.11
C ALA A 182 -4.02 -5.20 -21.63
N PHE A 183 -3.31 -4.18 -22.13
CA PHE A 183 -3.20 -3.90 -23.57
C PHE A 183 -2.55 -5.06 -24.34
N PHE A 184 -1.50 -5.67 -23.77
CA PHE A 184 -0.85 -6.82 -24.38
C PHE A 184 -1.76 -8.06 -24.43
N SER A 185 -2.48 -8.37 -23.35
CA SER A 185 -3.48 -9.45 -23.32
C SER A 185 -4.60 -9.25 -24.34
N VAL A 186 -5.18 -8.04 -24.43
CA VAL A 186 -6.22 -7.74 -25.43
C VAL A 186 -5.67 -7.89 -26.85
N GLY A 187 -4.41 -7.50 -27.10
CA GLY A 187 -3.73 -7.73 -28.37
C GLY A 187 -3.69 -9.21 -28.77
N THR A 188 -3.37 -10.10 -27.82
CA THR A 188 -3.31 -11.55 -28.05
C THR A 188 -4.68 -12.19 -28.30
N GLU A 189 -5.75 -11.69 -27.68
CA GLU A 189 -7.11 -12.18 -27.91
C GLU A 189 -7.64 -11.79 -29.30
N VAL A 190 -7.33 -10.58 -29.77
CA VAL A 190 -7.73 -10.09 -31.10
C VAL A 190 -7.04 -10.86 -32.22
N GLU A 191 -5.78 -11.23 -32.02
CA GLU A 191 -5.01 -12.01 -33.00
C GLU A 191 -5.48 -13.48 -33.06
N THR A 192 -5.80 -14.06 -31.89
CA THR A 192 -6.39 -15.41 -31.78
C THR A 192 -7.81 -15.47 -32.37
N GLY A 193 -8.64 -14.44 -32.13
CA GLY A 193 -9.99 -14.34 -32.69
C GLY A 193 -10.02 -14.16 -34.22
N ARG A 194 -8.99 -13.52 -34.80
CA ARG A 194 -8.83 -13.41 -36.26
C ARG A 194 -8.49 -14.75 -36.93
N GLN A 195 -7.68 -15.59 -36.28
CA GLN A 195 -7.35 -16.91 -36.80
C GLN A 195 -8.54 -17.88 -36.75
N GLY A 196 -9.48 -17.69 -35.83
CA GLY A 196 -10.73 -18.49 -35.76
C GLY A 196 -11.78 -18.17 -36.84
N LEU A 197 -11.61 -17.05 -37.58
CA LEU A 197 -12.50 -16.62 -38.66
C LEU A 197 -11.97 -16.98 -40.06
N GLU A 198 -10.72 -17.45 -40.18
CA GLU A 198 -10.22 -18.00 -41.44
C GLU A 198 -10.72 -19.44 -41.58
N LEU A 199 -11.83 -19.62 -42.31
CA LEU A 199 -12.33 -20.96 -42.66
C LEU A 199 -11.16 -21.77 -43.27
N PRO A 200 -10.80 -22.93 -42.70
CA PRO A 200 -9.68 -23.71 -43.22
C PRO A 200 -9.96 -24.04 -44.68
N LYS A 201 -8.98 -23.75 -45.57
CA LYS A 201 -9.13 -23.87 -47.04
C LYS A 201 -9.58 -25.27 -47.48
N THR A 202 -9.38 -26.27 -46.62
CA THR A 202 -9.88 -27.64 -46.76
C THR A 202 -11.41 -27.72 -46.76
N LEU A 203 -12.11 -27.02 -45.87
CA LEU A 203 -13.57 -26.96 -45.84
C LEU A 203 -14.15 -26.18 -47.03
N LEU A 204 -13.44 -25.14 -47.49
CA LEU A 204 -13.81 -24.42 -48.71
C LEU A 204 -13.68 -25.29 -49.97
N GLN A 205 -12.62 -26.11 -50.08
CA GLN A 205 -12.48 -27.04 -51.20
C GLN A 205 -13.44 -28.22 -51.15
N GLU A 206 -13.79 -28.72 -49.96
CA GLU A 206 -14.81 -29.76 -49.80
C GLU A 206 -16.21 -29.23 -50.16
N GLN A 207 -16.56 -28.02 -49.71
CA GLN A 207 -17.85 -27.40 -50.07
C GLN A 207 -17.94 -26.92 -51.53
N LEU A 208 -16.83 -26.52 -52.16
CA LEU A 208 -16.83 -26.19 -53.59
C LEU A 208 -16.71 -27.42 -54.50
N GLY A 209 -16.05 -28.50 -54.05
CA GLY A 209 -15.95 -29.75 -54.78
C GLY A 209 -17.29 -30.46 -54.94
N ASP A 210 -18.16 -30.36 -53.93
CA ASP A 210 -19.47 -30.99 -53.91
C ASP A 210 -20.55 -30.16 -54.66
N ARG A 211 -20.23 -28.91 -55.03
CA ARG A 211 -21.15 -28.00 -55.75
C ARG A 211 -20.85 -27.85 -57.25
N LEU A 212 -19.83 -28.52 -57.78
CA LEU A 212 -19.58 -28.53 -59.22
C LEU A 212 -20.31 -29.71 -59.88
N PRO A 213 -21.39 -29.48 -60.66
CA PRO A 213 -22.06 -30.56 -61.37
C PRO A 213 -21.08 -31.19 -62.37
N ASN A 214 -20.88 -32.50 -62.23
CA ASN A 214 -20.12 -33.33 -63.15
C ASN A 214 -20.74 -33.25 -64.56
N HIS A 215 -20.17 -32.42 -65.43
CA HIS A 215 -20.39 -32.54 -66.88
C HIS A 215 -19.54 -33.71 -67.40
N HIS A 216 -19.98 -34.93 -67.12
CA HIS A 216 -19.64 -36.10 -67.93
C HIS A 216 -20.61 -36.16 -69.11
N GLY A 217 -20.12 -35.94 -70.33
CA GLY A 217 -20.86 -36.32 -71.54
C GLY A 217 -20.46 -35.60 -72.82
N ARG A 218 -19.98 -36.43 -73.78
CA ARG A 218 -19.77 -36.20 -75.23
C ARG A 218 -18.43 -35.54 -75.57
N GLN A 219 -17.54 -36.11 -76.38
CA GLN A 219 -17.64 -37.17 -77.40
C GLN A 219 -16.42 -38.08 -77.35
#